data_AF-A0A1G7YZN2-F1
#
_entry.id   AF-A0A1G7YZN2-F1
#
_cell.length_a   1.000
_cell.length_b   1.000
_cell.length_c   1.000
_cell.angle_alpha   90.00
_cell.angle_beta   90.00
_cell.angle_gamma   90.00
#
_symmetry.space_group_name_H-M   'P 1'
#
loop_
_entity.id
_entity.type
_entity.pdbx_description
1 polymer ?
#
loop_
_entity_poly.entity_id
_entity_poly.type
_entity_poly.pdbx_seq_one_letter_code
_entity_poly.pdbx_strand_id
1 'polypeptide(L)'
;MQNNYYTDRFLEDNFEQTVRKKEKLVQEKYTEKQLKELYFDNAQKLNQALIEFKPNRHQKQANKDHKKLMLAYLDECIDYDLSNLSYREKEEFDNKYVSQVASKLTFLGFKMKKFVPFFIGAALIVDILLSLFGIAKHYYYIPIITVFVTYLEFKGLFKAKKRGKLLR
;
A
#
# COMPACT_ATOMS: atom_id res chain seq x y z
N MET A 1 1.49 6.45 20.81
CA MET A 1 1.65 7.91 20.98
C MET A 1 2.29 8.46 19.73
N GLN A 2 1.61 9.34 18.98
CA GLN A 2 2.20 10.01 17.81
C GLN A 2 3.17 11.08 18.32
N ASN A 3 4.47 10.78 18.34
CA ASN A 3 5.45 11.80 18.65
C ASN A 3 5.47 12.84 17.51
N ASN A 4 5.30 14.09 17.89
CA ASN A 4 5.04 15.25 17.03
C ASN A 4 6.30 15.74 16.28
N TYR A 5 7.20 14.84 15.86
CA TYR A 5 8.51 15.19 15.30
C TYR A 5 8.44 15.80 13.89
N TYR A 6 7.39 15.50 13.12
CA TYR A 6 7.28 15.94 11.73
C TYR A 6 6.24 17.04 11.57
N THR A 7 6.70 18.29 11.69
CA THR A 7 5.86 19.47 11.44
C THR A 7 5.54 19.62 9.95
N ASP A 8 4.45 20.31 9.66
CA ASP A 8 3.99 20.52 8.28
C ASP A 8 5.02 21.25 7.40
N ARG A 9 5.70 22.26 7.96
CA ARG A 9 6.77 22.99 7.26
C ARG A 9 7.95 22.05 6.95
N PHE A 10 8.33 21.20 7.91
CA PHE A 10 9.37 20.21 7.69
C PHE A 10 9.06 19.25 6.52
N LEU A 11 7.81 18.79 6.41
CA LEU A 11 7.40 17.87 5.34
C LEU A 11 7.36 18.50 3.94
N GLU A 12 7.25 19.82 3.86
CA GLU A 12 7.30 20.56 2.61
C GLU A 12 8.76 20.77 2.18
N ASP A 13 9.62 21.18 3.11
CA ASP A 13 10.98 21.64 2.78
C ASP A 13 12.05 20.52 2.82
N ASN A 14 11.91 19.54 3.72
CA ASN A 14 12.99 18.62 4.09
C ASN A 14 12.65 17.14 3.89
N PHE A 15 11.44 16.82 3.43
CA PHE A 15 10.95 15.44 3.34
C PHE A 15 11.86 14.55 2.48
N GLU A 16 12.16 14.98 1.24
CA GLU A 16 12.98 14.20 0.30
C GLU A 16 14.37 13.88 0.87
N GLN A 17 15.07 14.88 1.39
CA GLN A 17 16.41 14.71 1.95
C GLN A 17 16.39 13.76 3.16
N THR A 18 15.38 13.91 4.02
CA THR A 18 15.23 13.09 5.23
C THR A 18 14.93 11.64 4.88
N VAL A 19 14.00 11.41 3.95
CA VAL A 19 13.65 10.07 3.47
C VAL A 19 14.88 9.38 2.90
N ARG A 20 15.62 10.03 1.99
CA ARG A 20 16.83 9.44 1.38
C ARG A 20 17.88 9.07 2.42
N LYS A 21 18.11 9.94 3.42
CA LYS A 21 19.03 9.66 4.52
C LYS A 21 18.59 8.45 5.33
N LYS A 22 17.32 8.38 5.71
CA LYS A 22 16.77 7.28 6.51
C LYS A 22 16.72 5.97 5.74
N GLU A 23 16.35 5.99 4.47
CA GLU A 23 16.38 4.82 3.60
C GLU A 23 17.79 4.20 3.53
N LYS A 24 18.83 5.04 3.40
CA LYS A 24 20.22 4.58 3.41
C LYS A 24 20.59 3.91 4.74
N LEU A 25 20.20 4.50 5.88
CA LEU A 25 20.45 3.90 7.20
C LEU A 25 19.76 2.53 7.36
N VAL A 26 18.52 2.40 6.86
CA VAL A 26 17.78 1.12 6.88
C VAL A 26 18.48 0.08 5.99
N GLN A 27 18.96 0.47 4.81
CA GLN A 27 19.70 -0.42 3.92
C GLN A 27 21.03 -0.89 4.51
N GLU A 28 21.72 -0.05 5.28
CA GLU A 28 22.96 -0.41 5.96
C GLU A 28 22.73 -1.35 7.15
N LYS A 29 21.55 -1.28 7.78
CA LYS A 29 21.19 -2.06 8.97
C LYS A 29 20.74 -3.49 8.66
N TYR A 30 20.05 -3.71 7.54
CA TYR A 30 19.39 -4.98 7.23
C TYR A 30 19.95 -5.64 5.97
N THR A 31 19.97 -6.98 5.95
CA THR A 31 20.26 -7.76 4.74
C THR A 31 19.14 -7.61 3.70
N GLU A 32 19.44 -7.88 2.42
CA GLU A 32 18.43 -7.84 1.35
C GLU A 32 17.21 -8.71 1.64
N LYS A 33 17.40 -9.88 2.27
CA LYS A 33 16.31 -10.76 2.66
C LYS A 33 15.40 -10.10 3.69
N GLN A 34 15.98 -9.50 4.72
CA GLN A 34 15.23 -8.79 5.78
C GLN A 34 14.52 -7.57 5.21
N LEU A 35 15.17 -6.78 4.35
CA LEU A 35 14.55 -5.64 3.67
C LEU A 35 13.33 -6.05 2.85
N LYS A 36 13.42 -7.20 2.15
CA LYS A 36 12.29 -7.76 1.41
C LYS A 36 11.14 -8.18 2.33
N GLU A 37 11.46 -8.79 3.47
CA GLU A 37 10.47 -9.21 4.49
C GLU A 37 9.82 -8.02 5.21
N LEU A 38 10.50 -6.87 5.28
CA LEU A 38 9.98 -5.61 5.80
C LEU A 38 9.29 -4.75 4.73
N TYR A 39 9.10 -5.29 3.52
CA TYR A 39 8.43 -4.60 2.39
C TYR A 39 9.12 -3.29 1.97
N PHE A 40 10.44 -3.20 2.16
CA PHE A 40 11.19 -1.97 1.94
C PHE A 40 11.14 -1.47 0.49
N ASP A 41 11.21 -2.36 -0.51
CA ASP A 41 11.06 -1.98 -1.93
C ASP A 41 9.69 -1.33 -2.22
N ASN A 42 8.63 -1.81 -1.57
CA ASN A 42 7.31 -1.19 -1.68
C ASN A 42 7.32 0.22 -1.03
N ALA A 43 7.93 0.34 0.16
CA ALA A 43 8.08 1.61 0.86
C ALA A 43 8.84 2.66 0.04
N GLN A 44 9.96 2.27 -0.59
CA GLN A 44 10.76 3.17 -1.45
C GLN A 44 9.95 3.70 -2.64
N LYS A 45 9.17 2.83 -3.29
CA LYS A 45 8.29 3.26 -4.40
C LYS A 45 7.22 4.25 -3.96
N LEU A 46 6.65 4.05 -2.77
CA LEU A 46 5.67 4.98 -2.19
C LEU A 46 6.33 6.31 -1.81
N ASN A 47 7.49 6.27 -1.19
CA ASN A 47 8.28 7.44 -0.83
C ASN A 47 8.62 8.29 -2.06
N GLN A 48 9.14 7.66 -3.12
CA GLN A 48 9.44 8.34 -4.37
C GLN A 48 8.19 9.00 -4.96
N ALA A 49 7.05 8.30 -4.96
CA ALA A 49 5.80 8.89 -5.42
C ALA A 49 5.34 10.07 -4.55
N LEU A 50 5.51 10.02 -3.23
CA LEU A 50 5.16 11.13 -2.33
C LEU A 50 6.10 12.35 -2.48
N ILE A 51 7.34 12.13 -2.92
CA ILE A 51 8.30 13.19 -3.26
C ILE A 51 7.87 13.88 -4.55
N GLU A 52 7.57 13.10 -5.59
CA GLU A 52 7.21 13.63 -6.92
C GLU A 52 5.79 14.20 -6.99
N PHE A 53 4.90 13.73 -6.12
CA PHE A 53 3.50 14.10 -6.16
C PHE A 53 3.26 15.52 -5.66
N LYS A 54 2.67 16.34 -6.52
CA LYS A 54 2.20 17.69 -6.21
C LYS A 54 0.70 17.64 -5.85
N PRO A 55 0.33 17.62 -4.56
CA PRO A 55 -1.07 17.51 -4.15
C PRO A 55 -1.84 18.79 -4.48
N ASN A 56 -3.11 18.64 -4.88
CA ASN A 56 -4.03 19.76 -4.93
C ASN A 56 -4.50 20.17 -3.51
N ARG A 57 -5.27 21.25 -3.39
CA ARG A 57 -5.75 21.78 -2.10
C ARG A 57 -6.47 20.72 -1.24
N HIS A 58 -7.28 19.86 -1.86
CA HIS A 58 -8.04 18.82 -1.15
C HIS A 58 -7.18 17.64 -0.70
N GLN A 59 -6.04 17.41 -1.37
CA GLN A 59 -5.13 16.30 -1.09
C GLN A 59 -3.94 16.71 -0.22
N LYS A 60 -3.73 18.01 0.02
CA LYS A 60 -2.54 18.52 0.71
C LYS A 60 -2.38 17.92 2.11
N GLN A 61 -3.48 17.85 2.88
CA GLN A 61 -3.44 17.27 4.23
C GLN A 61 -3.17 15.77 4.19
N ALA A 62 -3.93 15.02 3.37
CA ALA A 62 -3.73 13.58 3.22
C ALA A 62 -2.30 13.24 2.79
N ASN A 63 -1.71 14.02 1.86
CA ASN A 63 -0.33 13.83 1.43
C ASN A 63 0.66 14.05 2.59
N LYS A 64 0.44 15.06 3.44
CA LYS A 64 1.25 15.27 4.65
C LYS A 64 1.13 14.08 5.60
N ASP A 65 -0.07 13.57 5.82
CA ASP A 65 -0.29 12.42 6.70
C ASP A 65 0.40 11.16 6.16
N HIS A 66 0.38 10.94 4.84
CA HIS A 66 1.11 9.84 4.20
C HIS A 66 2.63 10.00 4.35
N LYS A 67 3.16 11.21 4.17
CA LYS A 67 4.57 11.51 4.41
C LYS A 67 4.98 11.23 5.86
N LYS A 68 4.17 11.64 6.85
CA LYS A 68 4.41 11.35 8.28
C LYS A 68 4.44 9.84 8.53
N LEU A 69 3.49 9.11 7.94
CA LEU A 69 3.37 7.67 8.14
C LEU A 69 4.58 6.92 7.56
N MET A 70 5.07 7.32 6.39
CA MET A 70 6.27 6.72 5.80
C MET A 70 7.56 7.08 6.55
N LEU A 71 7.67 8.29 7.10
CA LEU A 71 8.80 8.62 7.97
C LEU A 71 8.76 7.80 9.27
N ALA A 72 7.59 7.62 9.86
CA ALA A 72 7.42 6.77 11.04
C ALA A 72 7.79 5.30 10.75
N TYR A 73 7.47 4.78 9.56
CA TYR A 73 7.94 3.46 9.13
C TYR A 73 9.47 3.36 9.12
N LEU A 74 10.16 4.37 8.56
CA LEU A 74 11.62 4.38 8.53
C LEU A 74 12.21 4.50 9.93
N ASP A 75 11.59 5.30 10.81
CA ASP A 75 11.99 5.42 12.21
C ASP A 75 11.91 4.08 12.93
N GLU A 76 10.80 3.36 12.79
CA GLU A 76 10.63 2.06 13.43
C GLU A 76 11.67 1.05 12.95
N CYS A 77 12.00 1.05 11.66
CA CYS A 77 13.06 0.22 11.11
C CYS A 77 14.45 0.58 11.69
N ILE A 78 14.71 1.87 11.95
CA ILE A 78 15.99 2.36 12.47
C ILE A 78 16.11 2.14 13.97
N ASP A 79 15.08 2.48 14.73
CA ASP A 79 15.10 2.54 16.19
C ASP A 79 14.96 1.15 16.82
N TYR A 80 14.24 0.23 16.17
CA TYR A 80 14.00 -1.13 16.66
C TYR A 80 14.66 -2.18 15.77
N ASP A 81 15.08 -3.31 16.37
CA ASP A 81 15.50 -4.48 15.61
C ASP A 81 14.28 -5.30 15.20
N LEU A 82 13.90 -5.19 13.93
CA LEU A 82 12.75 -5.87 13.35
C LEU A 82 13.13 -7.19 12.65
N SER A 83 14.38 -7.65 12.80
CA SER A 83 14.90 -8.83 12.09
C SER A 83 14.16 -10.12 12.44
N ASN A 84 13.71 -10.25 13.69
CA ASN A 84 13.13 -11.47 14.25
C ASN A 84 11.60 -11.43 14.37
N LEU A 85 10.93 -10.47 13.71
CA LEU A 85 9.47 -10.44 13.69
C LEU A 85 8.89 -11.73 13.10
N SER A 86 7.85 -12.25 13.73
CA SER A 86 7.03 -13.33 13.19
C SER A 86 6.33 -12.90 11.90
N TYR A 87 5.83 -13.87 11.13
CA TYR A 87 5.08 -13.57 9.91
C TYR A 87 3.89 -12.64 10.16
N ARG A 88 3.14 -12.87 11.25
CA ARG A 88 1.98 -12.06 11.62
C ARG A 88 2.38 -10.63 11.98
N GLU A 89 3.46 -10.46 12.74
CA GLU A 89 3.95 -9.13 13.11
C GLU A 89 4.46 -8.35 11.89
N LYS A 90 5.11 -9.04 10.93
CA LYS A 90 5.51 -8.45 9.64
C LYS A 90 4.29 -7.97 8.83
N GLU A 91 3.22 -8.76 8.81
CA GLU A 91 1.98 -8.39 8.14
C GLU A 91 1.28 -7.21 8.84
N GLU A 92 1.23 -7.21 10.17
CA GLU A 92 0.69 -6.09 10.96
C GLU A 92 1.52 -4.82 10.74
N PHE A 93 2.85 -4.93 10.66
CA PHE A 93 3.75 -3.83 10.35
C PHE A 93 3.52 -3.26 8.94
N ASP A 94 3.40 -4.12 7.92
CA ASP A 94 3.03 -3.70 6.56
C ASP A 94 1.65 -3.02 6.54
N ASN A 95 0.66 -3.62 7.19
CA ASN A 95 -0.70 -3.07 7.26
C ASN A 95 -0.76 -1.71 7.94
N LYS A 96 0.05 -1.49 8.99
CA LYS A 96 0.13 -0.24 9.73
C LYS A 96 0.75 0.90 8.91
N TYR A 97 1.67 0.59 8.00
CA TYR A 97 2.45 1.62 7.30
C TYR A 97 2.30 1.55 5.78
N VAL A 98 2.91 0.55 5.13
CA VAL A 98 3.07 0.48 3.68
C VAL A 98 1.73 0.27 2.97
N SER A 99 0.97 -0.74 3.39
CA SER A 99 -0.33 -1.04 2.80
C SER A 99 -1.36 0.07 3.05
N GLN A 100 -1.29 0.73 4.21
CA GLN A 100 -2.17 1.88 4.50
C GLN A 100 -1.92 3.02 3.51
N VAL A 101 -0.66 3.42 3.28
CA VAL A 101 -0.33 4.47 2.28
C VAL A 101 -0.69 4.00 0.87
N ALA A 102 -0.33 2.77 0.49
CA ALA A 102 -0.62 2.21 -0.83
C ALA A 102 -2.12 2.26 -1.17
N SER A 103 -2.99 1.92 -0.22
CA SER A 103 -4.45 1.96 -0.41
C SER A 103 -4.97 3.36 -0.72
N LYS A 104 -4.35 4.38 -0.12
CA LYS A 104 -4.72 5.80 -0.29
C LYS A 104 -4.11 6.42 -1.55
N LEU A 105 -3.01 5.86 -2.07
CA LEU A 105 -2.39 6.27 -3.33
C LEU A 105 -2.89 5.49 -4.56
N THR A 106 -4.00 4.75 -4.44
CA THR A 106 -4.64 4.04 -5.57
C THR A 106 -4.99 4.96 -6.74
N PHE A 107 -5.34 6.23 -6.47
CA PHE A 107 -5.59 7.23 -7.51
C PHE A 107 -4.34 7.55 -8.36
N LEU A 108 -3.13 7.33 -7.83
CA LEU A 108 -1.88 7.42 -8.58
C LEU A 108 -1.59 6.14 -9.39
N GLY A 109 -2.44 5.12 -9.28
CA GLY A 109 -2.31 3.84 -9.98
C GLY A 109 -1.52 2.78 -9.21
N PHE A 110 -1.28 2.97 -7.91
CA PHE A 110 -0.73 1.93 -7.05
C PHE A 110 -1.75 0.81 -6.81
N LYS A 111 -1.29 -0.44 -6.89
CA LYS A 111 -2.09 -1.62 -6.55
C LYS A 111 -1.27 -2.58 -5.69
N MET A 112 -1.88 -3.11 -4.63
CA MET A 112 -1.33 -4.18 -3.81
C MET A 112 -1.81 -5.53 -4.34
N LYS A 113 -0.90 -6.44 -4.64
CA LYS A 113 -1.26 -7.78 -5.15
C LYS A 113 -2.09 -8.57 -4.14
N LYS A 114 -1.81 -8.43 -2.85
CA LYS A 114 -2.47 -9.16 -1.76
C LYS A 114 -3.98 -8.89 -1.61
N PHE A 115 -4.49 -7.78 -2.13
CA PHE A 115 -5.93 -7.47 -2.05
C PHE A 115 -6.77 -8.09 -3.18
N VAL A 116 -6.14 -8.64 -4.22
CA VAL A 116 -6.87 -9.23 -5.36
C VAL A 116 -7.74 -10.42 -4.94
N PRO A 117 -7.25 -11.40 -4.16
CA PRO A 117 -8.09 -12.50 -3.68
C PRO A 117 -9.27 -12.01 -2.84
N PHE A 118 -9.08 -10.94 -2.06
CA PHE A 118 -10.16 -10.35 -1.26
C PHE A 118 -11.29 -9.81 -2.14
N PHE A 119 -10.98 -9.02 -3.18
CA PHE A 119 -12.01 -8.50 -4.09
C PHE A 119 -12.71 -9.60 -4.90
N ILE A 120 -11.97 -10.62 -5.34
CA ILE A 120 -12.55 -11.78 -6.03
C ILE A 120 -13.47 -12.57 -5.09
N GLY A 121 -13.03 -12.83 -3.85
CA GLY A 121 -13.85 -13.51 -2.84
C GLY A 121 -15.12 -12.72 -2.48
N ALA A 122 -15.01 -11.40 -2.32
CA ALA A 122 -16.17 -10.54 -2.08
C ALA A 122 -17.17 -10.58 -3.25
N ALA A 123 -16.68 -10.53 -4.49
CA ALA A 123 -17.53 -10.65 -5.69
C ALA A 123 -18.25 -12.00 -5.74
N LEU A 124 -17.57 -13.08 -5.36
CA LEU A 124 -18.13 -14.42 -5.30
C LEU A 124 -19.23 -14.54 -4.23
N ILE A 125 -19.07 -13.90 -3.08
CA ILE A 125 -20.13 -13.81 -2.07
C ILE A 125 -21.36 -13.09 -2.64
N VAL A 126 -21.16 -12.00 -3.38
CA VAL A 126 -22.28 -11.28 -4.01
C VAL A 126 -23.01 -12.18 -5.01
N ASP A 127 -22.28 -12.91 -5.87
CA ASP A 127 -22.90 -13.85 -6.81
C ASP A 127 -23.67 -14.97 -6.09
N ILE A 128 -23.15 -15.50 -4.97
CA ILE A 128 -23.86 -16.47 -4.13
C ILE A 128 -25.16 -15.88 -3.58
N LEU A 129 -25.11 -14.67 -3.03
CA LEU A 129 -26.30 -14.00 -2.50
C LEU A 129 -27.36 -13.79 -3.59
N LEU A 130 -26.96 -13.32 -4.77
CA LEU A 130 -27.87 -13.14 -5.90
C LEU A 130 -28.52 -14.46 -6.36
N SER A 131 -27.78 -15.57 -6.28
CA SER A 131 -28.31 -16.91 -6.53
C SER A 131 -29.34 -17.32 -5.48
N LEU A 132 -29.04 -17.12 -4.20
CA LEU A 132 -29.93 -17.44 -3.09
C LEU A 132 -31.23 -16.63 -3.09
N PHE A 133 -31.18 -15.34 -3.46
CA PHE A 133 -32.37 -14.49 -3.57
C PHE A 133 -33.17 -14.71 -4.86
N GLY A 134 -32.80 -15.70 -5.69
CA GLY A 134 -33.54 -16.07 -6.89
C GLY A 134 -33.43 -15.07 -8.05
N ILE A 135 -32.63 -14.00 -7.90
CA ILE A 135 -32.35 -13.00 -8.95
C ILE A 135 -31.58 -13.66 -10.10
N ALA A 136 -30.74 -14.66 -9.79
CA ALA A 136 -30.01 -15.44 -10.79
C ALA A 136 -30.92 -16.25 -11.75
N LYS A 137 -32.20 -16.47 -11.41
CA LYS A 137 -33.15 -17.07 -12.38
C LYS A 137 -33.37 -16.16 -13.61
N HIS A 138 -33.13 -14.86 -13.48
CA HIS A 138 -33.29 -13.86 -14.55
C HIS A 138 -31.99 -13.52 -15.28
N TYR A 139 -30.83 -13.86 -14.72
CA TYR A 139 -29.52 -13.64 -15.32
C TYR A 139 -28.64 -14.87 -15.04
N TYR A 140 -28.42 -15.68 -16.09
CA TYR A 140 -27.50 -16.84 -16.24
C TYR A 140 -26.76 -17.37 -14.99
N TYR A 141 -26.66 -18.70 -14.86
CA TYR A 141 -25.88 -19.48 -13.87
C TYR A 141 -24.37 -19.16 -13.75
N ILE A 142 -23.86 -18.17 -14.49
CA ILE A 142 -22.46 -17.76 -14.49
C ILE A 142 -22.29 -16.66 -13.43
N PRO A 143 -21.23 -16.70 -12.59
CA PRO A 143 -20.93 -15.64 -11.61
C PRO A 143 -20.40 -14.38 -12.33
N ILE A 144 -21.29 -13.64 -12.98
CA ILE A 144 -20.95 -12.51 -13.87
C ILE A 144 -20.20 -11.42 -13.10
N ILE A 145 -20.57 -11.15 -11.84
CA ILE A 145 -19.91 -10.13 -11.03
C ILE A 145 -18.47 -10.56 -10.71
N THR A 146 -18.27 -11.82 -10.34
CA THR A 146 -16.94 -12.39 -10.11
C THR A 146 -16.09 -12.32 -11.37
N VAL A 147 -16.61 -12.71 -12.53
CA VAL A 147 -15.88 -12.64 -13.81
C VAL A 147 -15.49 -11.20 -14.13
N PHE A 148 -16.42 -10.25 -13.97
CA PHE A 148 -16.18 -8.85 -14.25
C PHE A 148 -15.15 -8.23 -13.29
N VAL A 149 -15.29 -8.44 -11.98
CA VAL A 149 -14.35 -7.96 -10.97
C VAL A 149 -12.96 -8.56 -11.19
N THR A 150 -12.90 -9.86 -11.49
CA THR A 150 -11.65 -10.55 -11.82
C THR A 150 -10.95 -9.88 -13.01
N TYR A 151 -11.68 -9.64 -14.11
CA TYR A 151 -11.14 -8.95 -15.28
C TYR A 151 -10.61 -7.54 -14.93
N LEU A 152 -11.38 -6.73 -14.19
CA LEU A 152 -10.97 -5.39 -13.79
C LEU A 152 -9.73 -5.41 -12.90
N GLU A 153 -9.66 -6.33 -11.95
CA GLU A 153 -8.52 -6.47 -11.06
C GLU A 153 -7.26 -6.86 -11.83
N PHE A 154 -7.31 -7.91 -12.65
CA PHE A 154 -6.18 -8.32 -13.47
C PHE A 154 -5.72 -7.23 -14.42
N LYS A 155 -6.65 -6.57 -15.13
CA LYS A 155 -6.32 -5.43 -16.01
C LYS A 155 -5.63 -4.30 -15.23
N GLY A 156 -6.10 -4.02 -14.01
CA GLY A 156 -5.47 -3.07 -13.09
C GLY A 156 -4.04 -3.48 -12.71
N LEU A 157 -3.82 -4.75 -12.35
CA LEU A 157 -2.50 -5.28 -12.01
C LEU A 157 -1.52 -5.20 -13.17
N PHE A 158 -1.96 -5.55 -14.39
CA PHE A 158 -1.11 -5.44 -15.58
C PHE A 158 -0.68 -4.00 -15.84
N LYS A 159 -1.61 -3.05 -15.73
CA LYS A 159 -1.30 -1.62 -15.86
C LYS A 159 -0.35 -1.13 -14.77
N ALA A 160 -0.57 -1.50 -13.51
CA ALA A 160 0.28 -1.14 -12.40
C ALA A 160 1.70 -1.72 -12.56
N LYS A 161 1.80 -2.99 -12.98
CA LYS A 161 3.08 -3.67 -13.26
C LYS A 161 3.86 -2.95 -14.36
N LYS A 162 3.21 -2.63 -15.48
CA LYS A 162 3.83 -1.90 -16.60
C LYS A 162 4.35 -0.52 -16.18
N ARG A 163 3.75 0.11 -15.18
CA ARG A 163 4.11 1.44 -14.66
C ARG A 163 5.02 1.39 -13.43
N GLY A 164 5.47 0.22 -12.99
CA GLY A 164 6.27 0.07 -11.76
C GLY A 164 5.53 0.38 -10.45
N LYS A 165 4.19 0.45 -10.49
CA LYS A 165 3.33 0.78 -9.33
C LYS A 165 2.64 -0.44 -8.72
N LEU A 166 2.99 -1.63 -9.18
CA LEU A 166 2.53 -2.88 -8.56
C LEU A 166 3.40 -3.16 -7.33
N LEU A 167 2.75 -3.19 -6.18
CA LEU A 167 3.36 -3.50 -4.89
C LEU A 167 3.04 -4.96 -4.54
N ARG A 168 4.04 -5.64 -3.97
CA ARG A 168 3.93 -7.06 -3.59
C ARG A 168 3.04 -7.24 -2.39
#